data_AF-A0A2V5ZEJ0-F1
#
_entry.id   AF-A0A2V5ZEJ0-F1
#
_cell.length_a   1.000
_cell.length_b   1.000
_cell.length_c   1.000
_cell.angle_alpha   90.00
_cell.angle_beta   90.00
_cell.angle_gamma   90.00
#
_symmetry.space_group_name_H-M   'P 1'
#
loop_
_entity.id
_entity.type
_entity.pdbx_description
1 polymer ?
#
loop_
_entity_poly.entity_id
_entity_poly.type
_entity_poly.pdbx_seq_one_letter_code
_entity_poly.pdbx_strand_id
1 'polypeptide(L)'
;MNSWSKAEFSRERGAALIIVLAFVVLLTGVSVAYLSRTTSDRQVAHGSFNQTKADQLVASAMDNIIGDLRKEIANGSTAITQADGTTVYTPTAAANMIPQRSGNAAGAPNLIRRSVRADSLSGSPGMPSRASAVNSTADVSANGRFVTPARWNTHYLVPKQNTGTDDSIPIDAFANATPDWVFITSDPTNTDAGRRVITGPDPLVIGRYAYAIYDESGLLDMNVAGYPTGTTATQSGRKGSVAFADLTALGNYPIPNASSPYQVDRLVGWRNYATTHPTNLFPAANFAANFQTDPTRAAAYFTSIINNTSGFLSTSTTTWDVNNNGRDLRTDQSFVQRQELIGFRKSTQFSSNALQYLSTFSREANSPSFSPSTPAGSTIDYAALATTSTAVNPNFLLRRWTNVPGGYTRFDGTTPVVGEPLVKTRFPLSRLAWITYKGPSALRTLPPQSPALLPTNTDYDMWALQWIYGIPASYLQFGTATNIKTCFGLTFGGAANNPSFPWIYTNPNGAGITPATRIMRLDEVAAAGREPDFFELLQAGILSGSLGQNTGGGVTGGNVFPDVHMSNTTHHILSIGAAIIDQADPDSIPTRIQFNPGGTVWTAYGVENLPYIAQVYPIAGTSPNTSTQWAT
;
A
#
# COMPACT_ATOMS: atom_id res chain seq x y z
N MET A 1 22.89 -98.54 -53.08
CA MET A 1 22.06 -97.63 -53.91
C MET A 1 20.67 -97.64 -53.28
N ASN A 2 20.38 -96.62 -52.45
CA ASN A 2 19.59 -95.42 -52.81
C ASN A 2 18.08 -95.74 -52.86
N SER A 3 17.17 -94.98 -52.29
CA SER A 3 17.22 -93.82 -51.40
C SER A 3 15.77 -93.44 -51.04
N TRP A 4 15.51 -93.16 -49.76
CA TRP A 4 14.77 -92.01 -49.23
C TRP A 4 13.36 -91.69 -49.76
N SER A 5 12.38 -91.71 -48.85
CA SER A 5 11.38 -90.62 -48.67
C SER A 5 10.45 -90.91 -47.49
N LYS A 6 10.83 -90.52 -46.27
CA LYS A 6 9.89 -90.47 -45.13
C LYS A 6 10.41 -89.58 -43.99
N ALA A 7 10.58 -88.28 -44.26
CA ALA A 7 10.99 -87.33 -43.22
C ALA A 7 10.36 -85.92 -43.28
N GLU A 8 9.54 -85.56 -44.27
CA GLU A 8 9.09 -84.16 -44.41
C GLU A 8 7.76 -83.80 -43.70
N PHE A 9 6.83 -84.75 -43.48
CA PHE A 9 5.48 -84.40 -43.01
C PHE A 9 5.30 -84.12 -41.50
N SER A 10 6.30 -84.39 -40.65
CA SER A 10 6.20 -84.17 -39.19
C SER A 10 6.70 -82.78 -38.75
N ARG A 11 7.57 -82.14 -39.55
CA ARG A 11 8.18 -80.83 -39.24
C ARG A 11 7.22 -79.66 -39.47
N GLU A 12 6.32 -79.76 -40.44
CA GLU A 12 5.37 -78.68 -40.79
C GLU A 12 4.26 -78.47 -39.74
N ARG A 13 3.83 -79.55 -39.06
CA ARG A 13 2.78 -79.47 -38.02
C ARG A 13 3.25 -78.81 -36.72
N GLY A 14 4.53 -78.95 -36.38
CA GLY A 14 5.12 -78.27 -35.21
C GLY A 14 5.33 -76.78 -35.43
N ALA A 15 5.78 -76.38 -36.64
CA ALA A 15 5.98 -74.97 -37.00
C ALA A 15 4.65 -74.19 -37.07
N ALA A 16 3.60 -74.78 -37.67
CA ALA A 16 2.28 -74.16 -37.73
C ALA A 16 1.68 -73.93 -36.32
N LEU A 17 1.86 -74.87 -35.40
CA LEU A 17 1.39 -74.74 -34.02
C LEU A 17 2.11 -73.59 -33.29
N ILE A 18 3.43 -73.48 -33.45
CA ILE A 18 4.23 -72.41 -32.83
C ILE A 18 3.86 -71.04 -33.40
N ILE A 19 3.63 -70.94 -34.71
CA ILE A 19 3.22 -69.69 -35.36
C ILE A 19 1.83 -69.27 -34.89
N VAL A 20 0.86 -70.19 -34.84
CA VAL A 20 -0.50 -69.89 -34.34
C VAL A 20 -0.45 -69.49 -32.87
N LEU A 21 0.33 -70.18 -32.03
CA LEU A 21 0.48 -69.82 -30.62
C LEU A 21 1.12 -68.44 -30.46
N ALA A 22 2.14 -68.11 -31.25
CA ALA A 22 2.78 -66.81 -31.27
C ALA A 22 1.81 -65.70 -31.71
N PHE A 23 0.99 -65.95 -32.73
CA PHE A 23 -0.05 -65.00 -33.17
C PHE A 23 -1.14 -64.81 -32.12
N VAL A 24 -1.59 -65.88 -31.45
CA VAL A 24 -2.55 -65.77 -30.35
C VAL A 24 -1.96 -64.93 -29.23
N VAL A 25 -0.73 -65.22 -28.76
CA VAL A 25 -0.05 -64.47 -27.71
C VAL A 25 0.12 -62.99 -28.09
N LEU A 26 0.49 -62.69 -29.33
CA LEU A 26 0.57 -61.32 -29.84
C LEU A 26 -0.80 -60.64 -29.82
N LEU A 27 -1.85 -61.32 -30.28
CA LEU A 27 -3.21 -60.79 -30.30
C LEU A 27 -3.73 -60.52 -28.87
N THR A 28 -3.48 -61.43 -27.92
CA THR A 28 -3.84 -61.21 -26.52
C THR A 28 -3.04 -60.06 -25.91
N GLY A 29 -1.74 -59.98 -26.20
CA GLY A 29 -0.87 -58.89 -25.75
C GLY A 29 -1.34 -57.52 -26.25
N VAL A 30 -1.69 -57.42 -27.53
CA VAL A 30 -2.26 -56.20 -28.13
C VAL A 30 -3.62 -55.87 -27.54
N SER A 31 -4.48 -56.87 -27.32
CA SER A 31 -5.81 -56.69 -26.72
C SER A 31 -5.74 -56.17 -25.29
N VAL A 32 -4.84 -56.74 -24.47
CA VAL A 32 -4.60 -56.28 -23.09
C VAL A 32 -4.00 -54.88 -23.07
N ALA A 33 -3.03 -54.59 -23.96
CA ALA A 33 -2.45 -53.25 -24.08
C ALA A 33 -3.51 -52.20 -24.48
N TYR A 34 -4.40 -52.53 -25.41
CA TYR A 34 -5.50 -51.66 -25.83
C TYR A 34 -6.49 -51.39 -24.69
N LEU A 35 -6.93 -52.43 -23.98
CA LEU A 35 -7.84 -52.30 -22.84
C LEU A 35 -7.21 -51.53 -21.67
N SER A 36 -5.93 -51.76 -21.40
CA SER A 36 -5.15 -51.01 -20.40
C SER A 36 -5.09 -49.52 -20.75
N ARG A 37 -4.69 -49.20 -21.99
CA ARG A 37 -4.64 -47.80 -22.47
C ARG A 37 -6.00 -47.12 -22.42
N THR A 38 -7.06 -47.79 -22.89
CA THR A 38 -8.43 -47.26 -22.86
C THR A 38 -8.91 -46.98 -21.43
N THR A 39 -8.52 -47.84 -20.47
CA THR A 39 -8.86 -47.64 -19.05
C THR A 39 -8.12 -46.44 -18.46
N SER A 40 -6.82 -46.29 -18.74
CA SER A 40 -6.05 -45.11 -18.35
C SER A 40 -6.57 -43.82 -18.97
N ASP A 41 -6.85 -43.81 -20.27
CA ASP A 41 -7.38 -42.64 -20.97
C ASP A 41 -8.75 -42.24 -20.41
N ARG A 42 -9.60 -43.21 -20.07
CA ARG A 42 -10.89 -42.95 -19.41
C ARG A 42 -10.72 -42.39 -18.00
N GLN A 43 -9.74 -42.87 -17.22
CA GLN A 43 -9.45 -42.32 -15.89
C GLN A 43 -8.92 -40.88 -15.98
N VAL A 44 -8.03 -40.60 -16.93
CA VAL A 44 -7.51 -39.25 -17.19
C VAL A 44 -8.66 -38.33 -17.61
N ALA A 45 -9.49 -38.75 -18.56
CA ALA A 45 -10.64 -37.98 -19.01
C ALA A 45 -11.64 -37.69 -17.87
N HIS A 46 -11.94 -38.67 -17.02
CA HIS A 46 -12.78 -38.46 -15.83
C HIS A 46 -12.12 -37.51 -14.83
N GLY A 47 -10.81 -37.61 -14.62
CA GLY A 47 -10.04 -36.68 -13.79
C GLY A 47 -10.15 -35.25 -14.29
N SER A 48 -9.86 -35.03 -15.58
CA SER A 48 -9.94 -33.71 -16.23
C SER A 48 -11.35 -33.13 -16.23
N PHE A 49 -12.36 -33.96 -16.45
CA PHE A 49 -13.77 -33.53 -16.41
C PHE A 49 -14.21 -33.12 -15.00
N ASN A 50 -13.86 -33.90 -13.98
CA ASN A 50 -14.18 -33.57 -12.60
C ASN A 50 -13.42 -32.32 -12.12
N GLN A 51 -12.18 -32.13 -12.58
CA GLN A 51 -11.43 -30.90 -12.33
C GLN A 51 -12.14 -29.69 -12.95
N THR A 52 -12.53 -29.77 -14.22
CA THR A 52 -13.27 -28.70 -14.92
C THR A 52 -14.58 -28.34 -14.20
N LYS A 53 -15.33 -29.35 -13.73
CA LYS A 53 -16.54 -29.13 -12.93
C LYS A 53 -16.26 -28.42 -11.61
N ALA A 54 -15.20 -28.82 -10.91
CA ALA A 54 -14.79 -28.17 -9.67
C ALA A 54 -14.37 -26.72 -9.92
N ASP A 55 -13.63 -26.46 -11.00
CA ASP A 55 -13.17 -25.11 -11.36
C ASP A 55 -14.36 -24.19 -11.70
N GLN A 56 -15.34 -24.68 -12.46
CA GLN A 56 -16.58 -23.94 -12.73
C GLN A 56 -17.38 -23.64 -11.46
N LEU A 57 -17.50 -24.62 -10.56
CA LEU A 57 -18.17 -24.43 -9.27
C LEU A 57 -17.46 -23.40 -8.40
N VAL A 58 -16.12 -23.43 -8.37
CA VAL A 58 -15.31 -22.47 -7.61
C VAL A 58 -15.45 -21.06 -8.20
N ALA A 59 -15.43 -20.90 -9.53
CA ALA A 59 -15.65 -19.61 -10.18
C ALA A 59 -17.02 -19.01 -9.79
N SER A 60 -18.09 -19.82 -9.88
CA SER A 60 -19.43 -19.40 -9.44
C SER A 60 -19.50 -19.09 -7.95
N ALA A 61 -18.81 -19.86 -7.11
CA ALA A 61 -18.71 -19.58 -5.67
C ALA A 61 -18.00 -18.24 -5.41
N MET A 62 -16.94 -17.91 -6.16
CA MET A 62 -16.24 -16.64 -6.01
C MET A 62 -17.12 -15.47 -6.44
N ASP A 63 -17.88 -15.60 -7.54
CA ASP A 63 -18.83 -14.58 -7.97
C ASP A 63 -19.89 -14.31 -6.90
N ASN A 64 -20.39 -15.36 -6.24
CA ASN A 64 -21.33 -15.23 -5.12
C ASN A 64 -20.71 -14.48 -3.93
N ILE A 65 -19.49 -14.85 -3.52
CA ILE A 65 -18.80 -14.21 -2.39
C ILE A 65 -18.48 -12.74 -2.70
N ILE A 66 -17.95 -12.45 -3.90
CA ILE A 66 -17.65 -11.09 -4.35
C ILE A 66 -18.94 -10.27 -4.48
N GLY A 67 -20.01 -10.87 -5.01
CA GLY A 67 -21.33 -10.23 -5.12
C GLY A 67 -21.90 -9.83 -3.76
N ASP A 68 -21.79 -10.71 -2.76
CA ASP A 68 -22.21 -10.42 -1.39
C ASP A 68 -21.40 -9.27 -0.77
N LEU A 69 -20.06 -9.25 -0.96
CA LEU A 69 -19.20 -8.16 -0.48
C LEU A 69 -19.50 -6.83 -1.19
N ARG A 70 -19.76 -6.84 -2.51
CA ARG A 70 -20.17 -5.65 -3.26
C ARG A 70 -21.53 -5.11 -2.79
N LYS A 71 -22.48 -6.01 -2.55
CA LYS A 71 -23.80 -5.65 -2.00
C LYS A 71 -23.67 -5.06 -0.60
N GLU A 72 -22.75 -5.59 0.20
CA GLU A 72 -22.45 -5.05 1.53
C GLU A 72 -21.86 -3.64 1.49
N ILE A 73 -20.91 -3.37 0.58
CA ILE A 73 -20.41 -2.01 0.34
C ILE A 73 -21.56 -1.07 -0.04
N ALA A 74 -22.43 -1.49 -0.94
CA ALA A 74 -23.56 -0.69 -1.39
C ALA A 74 -24.57 -0.42 -0.26
N ASN A 75 -24.92 -1.43 0.54
CA ASN A 75 -25.85 -1.30 1.66
C ASN A 75 -25.26 -0.47 2.83
N GLY A 76 -23.94 -0.52 3.01
CA GLY A 76 -23.21 0.17 4.09
C GLY A 76 -22.75 1.58 3.73
N SER A 77 -23.10 2.09 2.55
CA SER A 77 -22.59 3.36 2.02
C SER A 77 -23.69 4.23 1.40
N THR A 78 -23.45 5.54 1.39
CA THR A 78 -24.17 6.47 0.51
C THR A 78 -23.51 6.42 -0.86
N ALA A 79 -24.29 6.09 -1.89
CA ALA A 79 -23.84 6.04 -3.28
C ALA A 79 -24.10 7.37 -3.98
N ILE A 80 -23.07 7.98 -4.55
CA ILE A 80 -23.17 9.21 -5.34
C ILE A 80 -22.67 8.91 -6.76
N THR A 81 -23.57 9.01 -7.74
CA THR A 81 -23.22 8.86 -9.16
C THR A 81 -22.64 10.17 -9.67
N GLN A 82 -21.48 10.08 -10.30
CA GLN A 82 -20.71 11.21 -10.79
C GLN A 82 -21.01 11.46 -12.27
N ALA A 83 -20.60 12.64 -12.78
CA ALA A 83 -20.85 13.04 -14.17
C ALA A 83 -20.16 12.12 -15.21
N ASP A 84 -19.12 11.40 -14.81
CA ASP A 84 -18.41 10.40 -15.65
C ASP A 84 -19.08 9.01 -15.65
N GLY A 85 -20.21 8.84 -14.96
CA GLY A 85 -20.91 7.57 -14.80
C GLY A 85 -20.33 6.65 -13.72
N THR A 86 -19.26 7.05 -13.02
CA THR A 86 -18.74 6.31 -11.87
C THR A 86 -19.58 6.54 -10.62
N THR A 87 -19.68 5.54 -9.75
CA THR A 87 -20.37 5.65 -8.46
C THR A 87 -19.36 5.66 -7.33
N VAL A 88 -19.35 6.72 -6.53
CA VAL A 88 -18.55 6.81 -5.31
C VAL A 88 -19.40 6.30 -4.14
N TYR A 89 -18.91 5.27 -3.45
CA TYR A 89 -19.50 4.74 -2.23
C TYR A 89 -18.80 5.36 -1.03
N THR A 90 -19.51 6.20 -0.27
CA THR A 90 -19.00 6.77 0.98
C THR A 90 -19.63 6.03 2.16
N PRO A 91 -18.85 5.34 3.01
CA PRO A 91 -19.37 4.57 4.13
C PRO A 91 -20.21 5.44 5.08
N THR A 92 -21.39 4.94 5.49
CA THR A 92 -22.29 5.66 6.41
C THR A 92 -21.82 5.60 7.87
N ALA A 93 -20.93 4.67 8.20
CA ALA A 93 -20.29 4.54 9.49
C ALA A 93 -18.86 4.02 9.32
N ALA A 94 -17.96 4.35 10.25
CA ALA A 94 -16.58 3.86 10.23
C ALA A 94 -16.49 2.33 10.20
N ALA A 95 -17.43 1.64 10.86
CA ALA A 95 -17.51 0.18 10.86
C ALA A 95 -17.83 -0.43 9.48
N ASN A 96 -18.36 0.35 8.54
CA ASN A 96 -18.70 -0.11 7.17
C ASN A 96 -17.54 0.07 6.19
N MET A 97 -16.40 0.61 6.62
CA MET A 97 -15.20 0.75 5.78
C MET A 97 -14.53 -0.60 5.48
N ILE A 98 -14.77 -1.61 6.30
CA ILE A 98 -14.28 -2.98 6.12
C ILE A 98 -15.48 -3.94 6.11
N PRO A 99 -15.37 -5.12 5.49
CA PRO A 99 -16.44 -6.10 5.57
C PRO A 99 -16.72 -6.51 7.02
N GLN A 100 -18.00 -6.63 7.35
CA GLN A 100 -18.52 -7.11 8.62
C GLN A 100 -17.96 -8.49 8.93
N ARG A 101 -17.51 -8.67 10.16
CA ARG A 101 -16.92 -9.94 10.59
C ARG A 101 -18.01 -10.93 10.97
N SER A 102 -17.87 -12.20 10.58
CA SER A 102 -18.77 -13.26 11.03
C SER A 102 -18.10 -14.64 11.06
N GLY A 103 -18.60 -15.53 11.93
CA GLY A 103 -17.93 -16.80 12.19
C GLY A 103 -16.55 -16.62 12.84
N ASN A 104 -16.44 -15.68 13.78
CA ASN A 104 -15.16 -15.36 14.42
C ASN A 104 -14.49 -16.58 15.06
N ALA A 105 -13.16 -16.64 14.95
CA ALA A 105 -12.28 -17.47 15.75
C ALA A 105 -11.47 -16.55 16.66
N ALA A 106 -11.65 -16.64 17.97
CA ALA A 106 -10.91 -15.82 18.92
C ALA A 106 -9.39 -15.99 18.71
N GLY A 107 -8.65 -14.89 18.63
CA GLY A 107 -7.21 -14.92 18.38
C GLY A 107 -6.81 -15.05 16.90
N ALA A 108 -7.73 -14.99 15.93
CA ALA A 108 -7.42 -14.92 14.51
C ALA A 108 -7.69 -13.51 13.94
N PRO A 109 -6.76 -12.54 14.08
CA PRO A 109 -7.02 -11.13 13.78
C PRO A 109 -7.33 -10.88 12.30
N ASN A 110 -6.66 -11.62 11.40
CA ASN A 110 -6.84 -11.46 9.97
C ASN A 110 -8.10 -12.16 9.45
N LEU A 111 -8.77 -13.02 10.24
CA LEU A 111 -10.00 -13.68 9.79
C LEU A 111 -11.18 -12.70 9.83
N ILE A 112 -11.74 -12.39 8.68
CA ILE A 112 -12.92 -11.55 8.55
C ILE A 112 -14.19 -12.39 8.61
N ARG A 113 -14.29 -13.40 7.74
CA ARG A 113 -15.51 -14.18 7.59
C ARG A 113 -15.19 -15.63 7.30
N ARG A 114 -16.02 -16.56 7.75
CA ARG A 114 -16.07 -17.93 7.22
C ARG A 114 -17.51 -18.32 6.96
N SER A 115 -17.72 -19.29 6.08
CA SER A 115 -19.05 -19.89 5.93
C SER A 115 -19.44 -20.59 7.22
N VAL A 116 -20.56 -20.17 7.83
CA VAL A 116 -21.05 -20.72 9.09
C VAL A 116 -22.54 -20.91 9.06
N ARG A 117 -23.01 -22.02 9.62
CA ARG A 117 -24.43 -22.23 9.89
C ARG A 117 -24.95 -21.14 10.81
N ALA A 118 -26.22 -20.76 10.63
CA ALA A 118 -26.87 -19.73 11.46
C ALA A 118 -26.00 -18.47 11.65
N ASP A 119 -25.49 -17.96 10.53
CA ASP A 119 -24.62 -16.78 10.49
C ASP A 119 -25.27 -15.60 11.23
N SER A 120 -24.48 -14.89 12.04
CA SER A 120 -24.97 -13.79 12.87
C SER A 120 -25.29 -12.52 12.08
N LEU A 121 -24.94 -12.48 10.79
CA LEU A 121 -25.23 -11.35 9.91
C LEU A 121 -26.73 -11.30 9.56
N SER A 122 -27.33 -10.14 9.74
CA SER A 122 -28.77 -9.90 9.54
C SER A 122 -29.17 -9.64 8.08
N GLY A 123 -28.21 -9.54 7.15
CA GLY A 123 -28.45 -9.21 5.74
C GLY A 123 -28.29 -7.73 5.38
N SER A 124 -28.01 -6.86 6.35
CA SER A 124 -27.64 -5.46 6.10
C SER A 124 -26.70 -4.89 7.19
N PRO A 125 -25.57 -4.25 6.83
CA PRO A 125 -25.04 -4.18 5.47
C PRO A 125 -24.51 -5.55 4.99
N GLY A 126 -24.02 -6.39 5.91
CA GLY A 126 -23.40 -7.68 5.58
C GLY A 126 -24.38 -8.80 5.23
N MET A 127 -24.05 -9.54 4.18
CA MET A 127 -24.83 -10.71 3.73
C MET A 127 -24.38 -11.97 4.49
N PRO A 128 -25.33 -12.79 5.00
CA PRO A 128 -25.00 -14.05 5.66
C PRO A 128 -24.44 -15.07 4.66
N SER A 129 -23.59 -15.97 5.15
CA SER A 129 -22.91 -16.98 4.32
C SER A 129 -23.82 -18.04 3.69
N ARG A 130 -25.06 -18.19 4.18
CA ARG A 130 -26.04 -19.19 3.72
C ARG A 130 -25.51 -20.63 3.80
N ALA A 131 -24.60 -20.89 4.73
CA ALA A 131 -24.06 -22.23 4.93
C ALA A 131 -25.09 -23.11 5.64
N SER A 132 -25.08 -24.40 5.27
CA SER A 132 -25.88 -25.43 5.94
C SER A 132 -25.17 -25.90 7.20
N ALA A 133 -25.89 -26.57 8.10
CA ALA A 133 -25.33 -27.15 9.33
C ALA A 133 -24.48 -28.42 9.07
N VAL A 134 -23.56 -28.35 8.10
CA VAL A 134 -22.69 -29.45 7.67
C VAL A 134 -21.25 -28.91 7.61
N ASN A 135 -20.42 -29.30 8.56
CA ASN A 135 -19.06 -28.84 8.75
C ASN A 135 -18.07 -29.48 7.77
N SER A 136 -17.11 -28.71 7.25
CA SER A 136 -16.12 -29.22 6.30
C SER A 136 -15.12 -30.23 6.87
N THR A 137 -14.95 -30.26 8.20
CA THR A 137 -14.03 -31.16 8.91
C THR A 137 -14.76 -32.27 9.64
N ALA A 138 -15.76 -31.92 10.46
CA ALA A 138 -16.45 -32.87 11.34
C ALA A 138 -17.49 -33.72 10.60
N ASP A 139 -18.16 -33.17 9.57
CA ASP A 139 -19.19 -33.88 8.82
C ASP A 139 -18.58 -34.49 7.55
N VAL A 140 -17.99 -35.67 7.74
CA VAL A 140 -17.27 -36.41 6.70
C VAL A 140 -18.21 -36.77 5.55
N SER A 141 -17.72 -36.59 4.32
CA SER A 141 -18.43 -36.97 3.11
C SER A 141 -18.68 -38.48 3.07
N ALA A 142 -19.70 -38.94 2.33
CA ALA A 142 -20.01 -40.37 2.17
C ALA A 142 -18.81 -41.23 1.68
N ASN A 143 -17.84 -40.62 0.98
CA ASN A 143 -16.60 -41.27 0.55
C ASN A 143 -15.42 -41.14 1.55
N GLY A 144 -15.69 -40.75 2.80
CA GLY A 144 -14.67 -40.59 3.84
C GLY A 144 -13.85 -39.30 3.77
N ARG A 145 -14.12 -38.40 2.81
CA ARG A 145 -13.31 -37.18 2.62
C ARG A 145 -13.81 -36.00 3.46
N PHE A 146 -12.86 -35.24 3.99
CA PHE A 146 -13.07 -34.00 4.72
C PHE A 146 -11.88 -33.04 4.51
N VAL A 147 -12.02 -31.80 4.93
CA VAL A 147 -10.94 -30.79 4.91
C VAL A 147 -10.38 -30.67 6.32
N THR A 148 -9.08 -30.93 6.49
CA THR A 148 -8.43 -30.82 7.81
C THR A 148 -8.24 -29.35 8.22
N PRO A 149 -8.22 -29.03 9.52
CA PRO A 149 -7.90 -27.67 9.98
C PRO A 149 -6.53 -27.19 9.50
N ALA A 150 -5.54 -28.09 9.47
CA ALA A 150 -4.21 -27.78 8.94
C ALA A 150 -4.25 -27.41 7.44
N ARG A 151 -5.11 -28.05 6.65
CA ARG A 151 -5.31 -27.72 5.22
C ARG A 151 -5.91 -26.32 5.07
N TRP A 152 -6.89 -25.97 5.90
CA TRP A 152 -7.47 -24.63 5.93
C TRP A 152 -6.41 -23.54 6.19
N ASN A 153 -5.45 -23.78 7.09
CA ASN A 153 -4.42 -22.79 7.44
C ASN A 153 -3.09 -22.98 6.69
N THR A 154 -3.08 -23.62 5.52
CA THR A 154 -1.86 -23.76 4.68
C THR A 154 -1.28 -22.41 4.22
N HIS A 155 -2.06 -21.34 4.30
CA HIS A 155 -1.64 -19.96 4.03
C HIS A 155 -1.01 -19.25 5.25
N TYR A 156 -1.07 -19.81 6.47
CA TYR A 156 -0.49 -19.25 7.70
C TYR A 156 -1.00 -17.83 8.08
N LEU A 157 -2.25 -17.47 7.74
CA LEU A 157 -2.87 -16.21 8.20
C LEU A 157 -3.63 -16.39 9.52
N VAL A 158 -3.87 -17.63 9.94
CA VAL A 158 -4.36 -17.95 11.27
C VAL A 158 -3.16 -18.34 12.14
N PRO A 159 -3.04 -17.80 13.37
CA PRO A 159 -1.99 -18.21 14.28
C PRO A 159 -1.98 -19.73 14.49
N LYS A 160 -0.78 -20.27 14.68
CA LYS A 160 -0.57 -21.69 14.87
C LYS A 160 -0.78 -22.10 16.32
N GLN A 161 -1.21 -23.34 16.51
CA GLN A 161 -1.34 -23.91 17.85
C GLN A 161 0.02 -24.04 18.54
N ASN A 162 1.00 -24.64 17.84
CA ASN A 162 2.38 -24.74 18.30
C ASN A 162 3.28 -23.80 17.47
N THR A 163 3.86 -22.82 18.13
CA THR A 163 4.72 -21.81 17.50
C THR A 163 6.16 -22.30 17.28
N GLY A 164 6.55 -23.43 17.86
CA GLY A 164 7.88 -24.03 17.74
C GLY A 164 8.04 -25.03 16.59
N THR A 165 6.95 -25.44 15.95
CA THR A 165 6.96 -26.36 14.79
C THR A 165 6.78 -25.58 13.50
N ASP A 166 6.85 -26.26 12.35
CA ASP A 166 6.61 -25.69 11.00
C ASP A 166 5.28 -26.12 10.37
N ASP A 167 4.48 -26.94 11.05
CA ASP A 167 3.16 -27.37 10.57
C ASP A 167 2.19 -26.20 10.41
N SER A 168 1.06 -26.43 9.74
CA SER A 168 0.02 -25.43 9.55
C SER A 168 -1.17 -25.63 10.50
N ILE A 169 -1.02 -26.35 11.61
CA ILE A 169 -2.12 -26.59 12.55
C ILE A 169 -2.49 -25.26 13.22
N PRO A 170 -3.72 -24.73 12.99
CA PRO A 170 -4.14 -23.46 13.55
C PRO A 170 -4.48 -23.60 15.04
N ILE A 171 -4.56 -22.47 15.73
CA ILE A 171 -5.10 -22.41 17.11
C ILE A 171 -6.46 -23.12 17.24
N ASP A 172 -6.72 -23.66 18.43
CA ASP A 172 -7.91 -24.46 18.74
C ASP A 172 -9.23 -23.73 18.41
N ALA A 173 -9.27 -22.41 18.62
CA ALA A 173 -10.44 -21.59 18.30
C ALA A 173 -10.85 -21.66 16.81
N PHE A 174 -9.90 -21.84 15.91
CA PHE A 174 -10.18 -22.05 14.49
C PHE A 174 -10.35 -23.54 14.18
N ALA A 175 -9.53 -24.41 14.77
CA ALA A 175 -9.60 -25.85 14.53
C ALA A 175 -10.94 -26.47 14.93
N ASN A 176 -11.57 -25.96 16.00
CA ASN A 176 -12.87 -26.40 16.49
C ASN A 176 -14.06 -25.77 15.76
N ALA A 177 -13.81 -24.85 14.82
CA ALA A 177 -14.85 -24.13 14.10
C ALA A 177 -14.44 -23.90 12.64
N THR A 178 -14.05 -24.96 11.93
CA THR A 178 -13.76 -24.85 10.50
C THR A 178 -15.01 -24.46 9.71
N PRO A 179 -14.87 -23.93 8.48
CA PRO A 179 -15.99 -23.52 7.65
C PRO A 179 -17.04 -24.62 7.42
N ASP A 180 -18.32 -24.24 7.41
CA ASP A 180 -19.46 -25.08 7.06
C ASP A 180 -19.75 -25.02 5.54
N TRP A 181 -20.39 -26.05 4.98
CA TRP A 181 -20.68 -26.16 3.54
C TRP A 181 -21.86 -25.28 3.12
N VAL A 182 -21.65 -24.49 2.07
CA VAL A 182 -22.70 -23.87 1.25
C VAL A 182 -23.00 -24.79 0.09
N PHE A 183 -24.27 -25.18 -0.08
CA PHE A 183 -24.69 -26.06 -1.16
C PHE A 183 -25.25 -25.24 -2.33
N ILE A 184 -24.91 -25.65 -3.54
CA ILE A 184 -25.42 -25.09 -4.80
C ILE A 184 -26.43 -26.07 -5.39
N THR A 185 -27.61 -25.57 -5.75
CA THR A 185 -28.69 -26.34 -6.35
C THR A 185 -28.95 -25.93 -7.78
N SER A 186 -29.52 -26.86 -8.54
CA SER A 186 -30.04 -26.63 -9.91
C SER A 186 -31.49 -26.15 -9.93
N ASP A 187 -32.05 -25.80 -8.76
CA ASP A 187 -33.44 -25.39 -8.62
C ASP A 187 -33.68 -24.05 -9.36
N PRO A 188 -34.50 -24.03 -10.43
CA PRO A 188 -34.74 -22.81 -11.20
C PRO A 188 -35.56 -21.77 -10.43
N THR A 189 -36.17 -22.16 -9.31
CA THR A 189 -36.95 -21.25 -8.44
C THR A 189 -36.08 -20.58 -7.37
N ASN A 190 -34.81 -20.99 -7.24
CA ASN A 190 -33.88 -20.44 -6.25
C ASN A 190 -33.42 -19.03 -6.65
N THR A 191 -33.81 -18.03 -5.85
CA THR A 191 -33.45 -16.61 -6.06
C THR A 191 -32.16 -16.19 -5.37
N ASP A 192 -31.51 -17.10 -4.64
CA ASP A 192 -30.32 -16.86 -3.82
C ASP A 192 -29.02 -17.24 -4.54
N ALA A 193 -29.01 -17.00 -5.86
CA ALA A 193 -27.90 -17.35 -6.75
C ALA A 193 -27.51 -18.83 -6.67
N GLY A 194 -28.53 -19.70 -6.61
CA GLY A 194 -28.37 -21.15 -6.53
C GLY A 194 -27.93 -21.67 -5.15
N ARG A 195 -27.66 -20.82 -4.16
CA ARG A 195 -27.27 -21.25 -2.81
C ARG A 195 -28.50 -21.72 -2.03
N ARG A 196 -28.38 -22.84 -1.32
CA ARG A 196 -29.47 -23.37 -0.48
C ARG A 196 -28.96 -23.85 0.86
N VAL A 197 -29.67 -23.47 1.92
CA VAL A 197 -29.50 -24.07 3.24
C VAL A 197 -30.31 -25.37 3.27
N ILE A 198 -29.64 -26.49 3.49
CA ILE A 198 -30.25 -27.81 3.56
C ILE A 198 -30.15 -28.38 4.98
N THR A 199 -31.17 -29.14 5.38
CA THR A 199 -31.22 -29.87 6.67
C THR A 199 -31.09 -31.38 6.49
N GLY A 200 -31.05 -31.86 5.24
CA GLY A 200 -30.88 -33.26 4.86
C GLY A 200 -30.46 -33.38 3.39
N PRO A 201 -30.19 -34.60 2.91
CA PRO A 201 -29.81 -34.83 1.51
C PRO A 201 -30.87 -34.29 0.53
N ASP A 202 -30.43 -33.50 -0.44
CA ASP A 202 -31.29 -32.89 -1.45
C ASP A 202 -30.81 -33.29 -2.85
N PRO A 203 -31.66 -33.92 -3.68
CA PRO A 203 -31.28 -34.38 -5.02
C PRO A 203 -31.00 -33.25 -6.01
N LEU A 204 -31.42 -32.01 -5.71
CA LEU A 204 -31.16 -30.85 -6.57
C LEU A 204 -29.76 -30.25 -6.37
N VAL A 205 -29.02 -30.71 -5.35
CA VAL A 205 -27.65 -30.26 -5.07
C VAL A 205 -26.70 -30.74 -6.17
N ILE A 206 -26.06 -29.78 -6.84
CA ILE A 206 -25.10 -30.03 -7.92
C ILE A 206 -23.64 -29.82 -7.47
N GLY A 207 -23.43 -29.17 -6.33
CA GLY A 207 -22.11 -28.89 -5.79
C GLY A 207 -22.16 -28.27 -4.40
N ARG A 208 -21.01 -28.13 -3.77
CA ARG A 208 -20.85 -27.40 -2.51
C ARG A 208 -19.48 -26.75 -2.44
N TYR A 209 -19.40 -25.66 -1.71
CA TYR A 209 -18.16 -24.96 -1.40
C TYR A 209 -18.20 -24.47 0.05
N ALA A 210 -17.03 -24.23 0.61
CA ALA A 210 -16.88 -23.60 1.92
C ALA A 210 -15.77 -22.57 1.78
N TYR A 211 -15.79 -21.51 2.60
CA TYR A 211 -14.86 -20.42 2.42
C TYR A 211 -14.46 -19.77 3.74
N ALA A 212 -13.29 -19.14 3.72
CA ALA A 212 -12.82 -18.21 4.72
C ALA A 212 -12.21 -17.00 4.00
N ILE A 213 -12.49 -15.81 4.50
CA ILE A 213 -12.05 -14.52 3.98
C ILE A 213 -11.11 -13.93 5.01
N TYR A 214 -9.91 -13.57 4.55
CA TYR A 214 -8.88 -12.97 5.36
C TYR A 214 -8.61 -11.54 4.90
N ASP A 215 -8.37 -10.65 5.85
CA ASP A 215 -7.88 -9.31 5.60
C ASP A 215 -6.36 -9.34 5.54
N GLU A 216 -5.83 -9.00 4.37
CA GLU A 216 -4.39 -8.79 4.16
C GLU A 216 -4.03 -7.30 4.10
N SER A 217 -5.02 -6.40 4.24
CA SER A 217 -4.76 -4.97 4.32
C SER A 217 -4.02 -4.67 5.64
N GLY A 218 -2.95 -3.89 5.55
CA GLY A 218 -2.06 -3.63 6.69
C GLY A 218 -0.99 -4.68 6.94
N LEU A 219 -0.96 -5.81 6.22
CA LEU A 219 0.20 -6.71 6.22
C LEU A 219 1.36 -6.10 5.40
N LEU A 220 2.59 -6.44 5.77
CA LEU A 220 3.77 -5.96 5.07
C LEU A 220 3.93 -6.69 3.73
N ASP A 221 3.95 -5.94 2.62
CA ASP A 221 4.22 -6.48 1.29
C ASP A 221 5.70 -6.89 1.17
N MET A 222 5.97 -8.20 1.15
CA MET A 222 7.32 -8.76 1.08
C MET A 222 8.02 -8.50 -0.25
N ASN A 223 7.29 -8.05 -1.28
CA ASN A 223 7.89 -7.54 -2.50
C ASN A 223 8.54 -6.17 -2.33
N VAL A 224 8.43 -5.53 -1.18
CA VAL A 224 9.03 -4.21 -0.92
C VAL A 224 9.65 -4.15 0.47
N ALA A 225 9.04 -4.78 1.47
CA ALA A 225 9.42 -4.65 2.88
C ALA A 225 10.85 -5.08 3.18
N GLY A 226 11.50 -4.38 4.12
CA GLY A 226 12.83 -4.69 4.60
C GLY A 226 13.95 -3.95 3.87
N TYR A 227 14.97 -3.56 4.64
CA TYR A 227 16.23 -2.97 4.19
C TYR A 227 17.41 -3.86 4.60
N PRO A 228 18.51 -3.88 3.83
CA PRO A 228 19.66 -4.73 4.14
C PRO A 228 20.53 -4.08 5.22
N THR A 229 21.44 -4.86 5.80
CA THR A 229 22.58 -4.30 6.51
C THR A 229 23.44 -3.41 5.60
N GLY A 230 24.24 -2.54 6.20
CA GLY A 230 25.13 -1.63 5.47
C GLY A 230 24.51 -0.29 5.06
N THR A 231 23.19 -0.10 5.23
CA THR A 231 22.58 1.24 5.14
C THR A 231 22.86 2.06 6.41
N THR A 232 23.14 3.35 6.28
CA THR A 232 23.35 4.25 7.42
C THR A 232 22.03 4.57 8.14
N ALA A 233 22.10 5.04 9.40
CA ALA A 233 20.91 5.45 10.15
C ALA A 233 20.10 6.56 9.44
N THR A 234 20.77 7.46 8.70
CA THR A 234 20.10 8.48 7.88
C THR A 234 19.38 7.88 6.67
N GLN A 235 19.91 6.78 6.10
CA GLN A 235 19.30 6.08 4.98
C GLN A 235 18.09 5.25 5.42
N SER A 236 18.22 4.43 6.47
CA SER A 236 17.15 3.57 6.98
C SER A 236 16.14 4.28 7.89
N GLY A 237 16.51 5.42 8.49
CA GLY A 237 15.64 6.23 9.34
C GLY A 237 14.51 6.97 8.60
N ARG A 238 14.45 6.84 7.26
CA ARG A 238 13.39 7.43 6.44
C ARG A 238 12.07 6.72 6.66
N LYS A 239 11.21 7.34 7.45
CA LYS A 239 9.82 6.89 7.64
C LYS A 239 9.00 7.23 6.39
N GLY A 240 8.12 6.33 5.97
CA GLY A 240 7.13 6.57 4.91
C GLY A 240 7.14 5.57 3.75
N SER A 241 8.22 4.81 3.54
CA SER A 241 8.24 3.69 2.58
C SER A 241 8.32 2.35 3.31
N VAL A 242 7.52 1.38 2.86
CA VAL A 242 7.58 0.00 3.33
C VAL A 242 8.97 -0.61 3.06
N ALA A 243 9.72 -0.10 2.09
CA ALA A 243 11.09 -0.53 1.78
C ALA A 243 12.10 -0.34 2.91
N PHE A 244 11.77 0.49 3.90
CA PHE A 244 12.57 0.71 5.11
C PHE A 244 11.90 0.16 6.37
N ALA A 245 10.87 -0.69 6.22
CA ALA A 245 10.28 -1.38 7.36
C ALA A 245 11.32 -2.30 8.03
N ASP A 246 11.45 -2.20 9.35
CA ASP A 246 12.34 -3.06 10.11
C ASP A 246 11.70 -4.43 10.35
N LEU A 247 12.12 -5.42 9.55
CA LEU A 247 11.65 -6.80 9.64
C LEU A 247 12.19 -7.53 10.89
N THR A 248 13.19 -6.97 11.57
CA THR A 248 13.68 -7.50 12.85
C THR A 248 12.79 -7.09 14.02
N ALA A 249 11.83 -6.18 13.79
CA ALA A 249 10.90 -5.66 14.79
C ALA A 249 9.43 -6.15 14.57
N LEU A 250 9.22 -7.31 13.94
CA LEU A 250 7.89 -7.90 13.69
C LEU A 250 7.25 -8.53 14.94
N GLY A 251 7.16 -7.75 16.02
CA GLY A 251 6.58 -8.18 17.30
C GLY A 251 7.22 -9.46 17.82
N ASN A 252 6.38 -10.46 18.13
CA ASN A 252 6.83 -11.74 18.70
C ASN A 252 7.53 -12.66 17.69
N TYR A 253 7.47 -12.35 16.38
CA TYR A 253 8.02 -13.20 15.32
C TYR A 253 8.91 -12.39 14.37
N PRO A 254 10.03 -11.83 14.88
CA PRO A 254 10.99 -11.09 14.05
C PRO A 254 11.58 -11.99 12.96
N ILE A 255 12.03 -11.39 11.86
CA ILE A 255 12.90 -12.05 10.88
C ILE A 255 14.36 -11.71 11.25
N PRO A 256 15.12 -12.68 11.79
CA PRO A 256 16.50 -12.46 12.20
C PRO A 256 17.42 -11.87 11.13
N ASN A 257 18.20 -10.87 11.54
CA ASN A 257 19.32 -10.36 10.73
C ASN A 257 20.58 -10.06 11.57
N ALA A 258 20.63 -10.51 12.82
CA ALA A 258 21.76 -10.27 13.72
C ALA A 258 22.87 -11.33 13.58
N SER A 259 22.55 -12.50 13.03
CA SER A 259 23.47 -13.61 12.89
C SER A 259 23.19 -14.40 11.61
N SER A 260 24.19 -15.16 11.16
CA SER A 260 24.07 -16.08 10.03
C SER A 260 22.82 -16.96 10.21
N PRO A 261 21.95 -17.05 9.19
CA PRO A 261 22.21 -16.73 7.78
C PRO A 261 21.82 -15.30 7.33
N TYR A 262 21.52 -14.36 8.25
CA TYR A 262 21.11 -12.98 7.94
C TYR A 262 19.89 -12.94 6.99
N GLN A 263 18.73 -13.32 7.52
CA GLN A 263 17.57 -13.65 6.70
C GLN A 263 16.98 -12.43 5.98
N VAL A 264 17.03 -11.24 6.58
CA VAL A 264 16.60 -10.00 5.92
C VAL A 264 17.54 -9.65 4.76
N ASP A 265 18.85 -9.77 4.95
CA ASP A 265 19.82 -9.52 3.87
C ASP A 265 19.64 -10.49 2.70
N ARG A 266 19.37 -11.77 2.99
CA ARG A 266 19.08 -12.77 1.95
C ARG A 266 17.81 -12.44 1.19
N LEU A 267 16.77 -11.98 1.87
CA LEU A 267 15.52 -11.55 1.26
C LEU A 267 15.73 -10.32 0.36
N VAL A 268 16.34 -9.26 0.89
CA VAL A 268 16.55 -8.02 0.15
C VAL A 268 17.48 -8.25 -1.03
N GLY A 269 18.55 -9.02 -0.88
CA GLY A 269 19.46 -9.34 -1.99
C GLY A 269 18.83 -10.23 -3.05
N TRP A 270 17.98 -11.18 -2.68
CA TRP A 270 17.27 -12.00 -3.66
C TRP A 270 16.26 -11.18 -4.46
N ARG A 271 15.50 -10.31 -3.78
CA ARG A 271 14.54 -9.40 -4.41
C ARG A 271 15.21 -8.43 -5.36
N ASN A 272 16.29 -7.79 -4.92
CA ASN A 272 16.98 -6.73 -5.67
C ASN A 272 18.28 -7.26 -6.30
N TYR A 273 18.24 -8.48 -6.84
CA TYR A 273 19.44 -9.19 -7.30
C TYR A 273 20.19 -8.40 -8.37
N ALA A 274 19.50 -7.93 -9.41
CA ALA A 274 20.16 -7.15 -10.45
C ALA A 274 20.56 -5.78 -9.93
N THR A 275 19.68 -5.11 -9.18
CA THR A 275 19.96 -3.77 -8.64
C THR A 275 21.19 -3.73 -7.73
N THR A 276 21.39 -4.75 -6.90
CA THR A 276 22.47 -4.77 -5.90
C THR A 276 23.76 -5.37 -6.43
N HIS A 277 23.75 -5.98 -7.62
CA HIS A 277 24.93 -6.57 -8.26
C HIS A 277 25.74 -7.52 -7.33
N PRO A 278 25.13 -8.57 -6.75
CA PRO A 278 25.81 -9.45 -5.80
C PRO A 278 26.99 -10.19 -6.45
N THR A 279 27.96 -10.60 -5.64
CA THR A 279 29.17 -11.32 -6.06
C THR A 279 29.05 -12.84 -5.90
N ASN A 280 27.91 -13.33 -5.44
CA ASN A 280 27.61 -14.76 -5.31
C ASN A 280 26.16 -15.09 -5.68
N LEU A 281 25.86 -16.39 -5.80
CA LEU A 281 24.56 -16.90 -6.24
C LEU A 281 23.62 -17.17 -5.06
N PHE A 282 22.36 -16.74 -5.15
CA PHE A 282 21.31 -17.22 -4.25
C PHE A 282 20.90 -18.66 -4.66
N PRO A 283 20.74 -19.63 -3.72
CA PRO A 283 20.61 -19.47 -2.27
C PRO A 283 21.86 -19.81 -1.44
N ALA A 284 23.08 -19.56 -1.93
CA ALA A 284 24.31 -19.90 -1.21
C ALA A 284 24.33 -19.40 0.24
N ALA A 285 24.98 -20.14 1.15
CA ALA A 285 24.99 -19.83 2.58
C ALA A 285 25.58 -18.43 2.88
N ASN A 286 26.59 -18.01 2.10
CA ASN A 286 27.26 -16.72 2.20
C ASN A 286 26.59 -15.59 1.39
N PHE A 287 25.38 -15.79 0.87
CA PHE A 287 24.71 -14.79 0.02
C PHE A 287 24.50 -13.43 0.73
N ALA A 288 24.31 -13.43 2.05
CA ALA A 288 24.17 -12.19 2.82
C ALA A 288 25.47 -11.37 2.92
N ALA A 289 26.64 -11.95 2.68
CA ALA A 289 27.92 -11.25 2.77
C ALA A 289 27.98 -10.01 1.86
N ASN A 290 27.22 -10.00 0.75
CA ASN A 290 27.11 -8.86 -0.15
C ASN A 290 26.74 -7.54 0.56
N PHE A 291 26.00 -7.58 1.67
CA PHE A 291 25.62 -6.37 2.41
C PHE A 291 26.46 -6.15 3.67
N GLN A 292 26.99 -7.24 4.26
CA GLN A 292 27.77 -7.19 5.49
C GLN A 292 29.19 -6.64 5.27
N THR A 293 29.79 -6.91 4.11
CA THR A 293 31.19 -6.57 3.84
C THR A 293 31.37 -5.46 2.80
N ASP A 294 30.33 -5.13 2.03
CA ASP A 294 30.42 -4.18 0.93
C ASP A 294 29.30 -3.13 1.01
N PRO A 295 29.58 -1.92 1.55
CA PRO A 295 28.58 -0.87 1.68
C PRO A 295 28.09 -0.34 0.33
N THR A 296 28.79 -0.60 -0.78
CA THR A 296 28.36 -0.13 -2.10
C THR A 296 27.06 -0.80 -2.55
N ARG A 297 26.80 -2.04 -2.13
CA ARG A 297 25.60 -2.81 -2.47
C ARG A 297 24.37 -2.29 -1.72
N ALA A 298 24.55 -1.97 -0.44
CA ALA A 298 23.53 -1.31 0.37
C ALA A 298 23.24 0.10 -0.13
N ALA A 299 24.26 0.85 -0.58
CA ALA A 299 24.07 2.14 -1.23
C ALA A 299 23.31 2.02 -2.55
N ALA A 300 23.62 1.02 -3.40
CA ALA A 300 22.89 0.77 -4.64
C ALA A 300 21.41 0.44 -4.40
N TYR A 301 21.12 -0.39 -3.38
CA TYR A 301 19.76 -0.62 -2.91
C TYR A 301 19.09 0.70 -2.50
N PHE A 302 19.72 1.47 -1.63
CA PHE A 302 19.16 2.73 -1.16
C PHE A 302 18.86 3.68 -2.33
N THR A 303 19.81 3.86 -3.25
CA THR A 303 19.66 4.69 -4.46
C THR A 303 18.51 4.22 -5.34
N SER A 304 18.27 2.91 -5.49
CA SER A 304 17.17 2.42 -6.31
C SER A 304 15.80 2.69 -5.67
N ILE A 305 15.70 2.56 -4.33
CA ILE A 305 14.46 2.79 -3.59
C ILE A 305 14.04 4.27 -3.67
N ILE A 306 14.98 5.21 -3.46
CA ILE A 306 14.66 6.65 -3.48
C ILE A 306 14.37 7.18 -4.89
N ASN A 307 14.90 6.54 -5.93
CA ASN A 307 14.68 6.90 -7.33
C ASN A 307 13.61 6.03 -8.00
N ASN A 308 12.88 5.21 -7.24
CA ASN A 308 11.84 4.35 -7.80
C ASN A 308 10.67 5.19 -8.31
N THR A 309 10.45 5.17 -9.63
CA THR A 309 9.35 5.89 -10.29
C THR A 309 8.13 5.00 -10.54
N SER A 310 8.26 3.68 -10.42
CA SER A 310 7.18 2.72 -10.67
C SER A 310 6.25 2.52 -9.47
N GLY A 311 6.50 3.17 -8.33
CA GLY A 311 5.75 2.92 -7.09
C GLY A 311 5.88 1.47 -6.62
N PHE A 312 7.01 0.84 -6.92
CA PHE A 312 7.27 -0.60 -6.76
C PHE A 312 6.35 -1.53 -7.54
N LEU A 313 5.48 -1.03 -8.44
CA LEU A 313 4.49 -1.82 -9.19
C LEU A 313 5.09 -2.92 -10.06
N SER A 314 6.34 -2.76 -10.50
CA SER A 314 7.10 -3.75 -11.26
C SER A 314 8.53 -3.85 -10.76
N THR A 315 9.15 -5.02 -10.96
CA THR A 315 10.58 -5.23 -10.75
C THR A 315 11.38 -4.68 -11.93
N SER A 316 12.67 -4.39 -11.70
CA SER A 316 13.58 -4.00 -12.78
C SER A 316 13.80 -5.16 -13.74
N THR A 317 13.79 -4.88 -15.05
CA THR A 317 14.12 -5.84 -16.11
C THR A 317 15.62 -5.90 -16.41
N THR A 318 16.43 -5.07 -15.76
CA THR A 318 17.90 -5.13 -15.85
C THR A 318 18.40 -6.50 -15.40
N THR A 319 19.36 -7.05 -16.12
CA THR A 319 19.99 -8.34 -15.78
C THR A 319 21.37 -8.12 -15.18
N TRP A 320 21.70 -8.89 -14.15
CA TRP A 320 23.06 -9.01 -13.61
C TRP A 320 23.56 -10.43 -13.78
N ASP A 321 24.79 -10.57 -14.27
CA ASP A 321 25.48 -11.84 -14.38
C ASP A 321 26.66 -11.85 -13.43
N VAL A 322 26.50 -12.56 -12.31
CA VAL A 322 27.53 -12.63 -11.27
C VAL A 322 28.84 -13.25 -11.75
N ASN A 323 28.78 -14.16 -12.73
CA ASN A 323 29.93 -14.92 -13.22
C ASN A 323 30.43 -14.44 -14.59
N ASN A 324 29.79 -13.42 -15.18
CA ASN A 324 30.06 -12.93 -16.55
C ASN A 324 30.16 -14.06 -17.59
N ASN A 325 29.33 -15.10 -17.44
CA ASN A 325 29.37 -16.31 -18.26
C ASN A 325 28.18 -16.46 -19.22
N GLY A 326 27.26 -15.50 -19.21
CA GLY A 326 26.03 -15.47 -20.01
C GLY A 326 24.97 -16.49 -19.58
N ARG A 327 25.16 -17.23 -18.50
CA ARG A 327 24.27 -18.31 -18.03
C ARG A 327 23.64 -18.01 -16.67
N ASP A 328 24.30 -17.20 -15.85
CA ASP A 328 23.84 -16.83 -14.51
C ASP A 328 23.14 -15.46 -14.47
N LEU A 329 22.61 -15.03 -15.62
CA LEU A 329 21.84 -13.80 -15.78
C LEU A 329 20.54 -13.86 -14.95
N ARG A 330 20.38 -12.93 -14.01
CA ARG A 330 19.15 -12.78 -13.21
C ARG A 330 18.70 -11.33 -13.14
N THR A 331 17.39 -11.14 -13.11
CA THR A 331 16.74 -9.84 -12.87
C THR A 331 16.44 -9.66 -11.38
N ASP A 332 15.89 -8.51 -11.01
CA ASP A 332 15.16 -8.37 -9.75
C ASP A 332 13.94 -9.31 -9.73
N GLN A 333 13.57 -9.77 -8.54
CA GLN A 333 12.61 -10.83 -8.29
C GLN A 333 11.42 -10.32 -7.46
N SER A 334 10.25 -10.93 -7.64
CA SER A 334 9.05 -10.66 -6.84
C SER A 334 8.25 -11.94 -6.61
N PHE A 335 7.60 -12.04 -5.47
CA PHE A 335 6.54 -12.99 -5.18
C PHE A 335 5.26 -12.56 -5.89
N VAL A 336 4.82 -13.35 -6.87
CA VAL A 336 3.52 -13.17 -7.54
C VAL A 336 2.40 -13.80 -6.70
N GLN A 337 2.72 -14.87 -5.97
CA GLN A 337 1.74 -15.59 -5.15
C GLN A 337 2.28 -15.89 -3.75
N ARG A 338 1.37 -15.95 -2.77
CA ARG A 338 1.69 -16.32 -1.39
C ARG A 338 2.37 -17.69 -1.27
N GLN A 339 2.08 -18.63 -2.18
CA GLN A 339 2.75 -19.93 -2.21
C GLN A 339 4.26 -19.80 -2.45
N GLU A 340 4.70 -18.83 -3.26
CA GLU A 340 6.11 -18.56 -3.52
C GLU A 340 6.78 -17.96 -2.29
N LEU A 341 6.11 -17.06 -1.56
CA LEU A 341 6.60 -16.55 -0.27
C LEU A 341 6.79 -17.69 0.75
N ILE A 342 5.83 -18.62 0.83
CA ILE A 342 5.93 -19.80 1.70
C ILE A 342 7.09 -20.70 1.25
N GLY A 343 7.26 -20.89 -0.06
CA GLY A 343 8.39 -21.62 -0.63
C GLY A 343 9.74 -20.97 -0.31
N PHE A 344 9.83 -19.65 -0.45
CA PHE A 344 11.02 -18.88 -0.11
C PHE A 344 11.34 -18.97 1.38
N ARG A 345 10.33 -18.84 2.24
CA ARG A 345 10.46 -19.03 3.69
C ARG A 345 11.05 -20.40 4.02
N LYS A 346 10.63 -21.47 3.34
CA LYS A 346 11.20 -22.81 3.56
C LYS A 346 12.70 -22.87 3.20
N SER A 347 13.13 -22.11 2.18
CA SER A 347 14.53 -22.03 1.76
C SER A 347 15.42 -21.15 2.65
N THR A 348 14.87 -20.09 3.27
CA THR A 348 15.61 -19.13 4.11
C THR A 348 15.38 -19.32 5.61
N GLN A 349 14.42 -20.18 5.97
CA GLN A 349 14.15 -20.69 7.32
C GLN A 349 13.82 -19.64 8.37
N PHE A 350 13.24 -18.49 8.01
CA PHE A 350 12.67 -17.59 9.03
C PHE A 350 11.39 -18.19 9.62
N SER A 351 10.92 -17.74 10.79
CA SER A 351 9.79 -18.37 11.48
C SER A 351 8.52 -18.42 10.61
N SER A 352 7.83 -19.58 10.55
CA SER A 352 6.55 -19.68 9.83
C SER A 352 5.48 -18.78 10.44
N ASN A 353 5.62 -18.45 11.74
CA ASN A 353 4.69 -17.56 12.43
C ASN A 353 4.76 -16.12 11.93
N ALA A 354 5.89 -15.70 11.35
CA ALA A 354 6.01 -14.37 10.76
C ALA A 354 5.05 -14.19 9.58
N LEU A 355 4.71 -15.27 8.86
CA LEU A 355 3.84 -15.22 7.67
C LEU A 355 2.48 -14.60 7.94
N GLN A 356 1.98 -14.61 9.18
CA GLN A 356 0.72 -13.95 9.54
C GLN A 356 0.77 -12.41 9.40
N TYR A 357 1.97 -11.81 9.37
CA TYR A 357 2.21 -10.38 9.24
C TYR A 357 2.62 -9.94 7.83
N LEU A 358 2.75 -10.91 6.91
CA LEU A 358 3.36 -10.72 5.60
C LEU A 358 2.33 -10.99 4.51
N SER A 359 2.37 -10.19 3.45
CA SER A 359 1.63 -10.42 2.20
C SER A 359 2.58 -10.37 1.01
N THR A 360 2.09 -10.79 -0.16
CA THR A 360 2.74 -10.60 -1.47
C THR A 360 2.01 -9.55 -2.31
N PHE A 361 0.91 -8.99 -1.79
CA PHE A 361 0.06 -8.05 -2.49
C PHE A 361 -0.61 -7.10 -1.50
N SER A 362 -0.03 -5.91 -1.33
CA SER A 362 -0.67 -4.82 -0.59
C SER A 362 -0.24 -3.51 -1.22
N ARG A 363 -0.93 -3.12 -2.30
CA ARG A 363 -0.64 -1.88 -3.02
C ARG A 363 -1.94 -1.15 -3.28
N GLU A 364 -2.26 -0.25 -2.37
CA GLU A 364 -3.36 0.68 -2.55
C GLU A 364 -3.00 1.73 -3.62
N ALA A 365 -4.00 2.14 -4.41
CA ALA A 365 -3.84 3.33 -5.23
C ALA A 365 -3.52 4.51 -4.30
N ASN A 366 -2.41 5.21 -4.56
CA ASN A 366 -1.99 6.36 -3.77
C ASN A 366 -2.85 7.59 -4.05
N SER A 367 -4.15 7.49 -3.79
CA SER A 367 -5.14 8.55 -3.91
C SER A 367 -5.56 9.04 -2.52
N PRO A 368 -5.77 10.35 -2.34
CA PRO A 368 -6.29 10.86 -1.09
C PRO A 368 -7.79 10.53 -0.95
N SER A 369 -8.17 10.01 0.22
CA SER A 369 -9.55 9.62 0.57
C SER A 369 -10.12 10.43 1.74
N PHE A 370 -9.55 11.61 2.00
CA PHE A 370 -9.96 12.45 3.12
C PHE A 370 -11.42 12.90 3.00
N SER A 371 -12.15 12.75 4.09
CA SER A 371 -13.45 13.38 4.33
C SER A 371 -13.49 13.77 5.81
N PRO A 372 -13.90 15.00 6.16
CA PRO A 372 -13.96 15.40 7.56
C PRO A 372 -15.12 14.69 8.28
N SER A 373 -14.89 14.34 9.54
CA SER A 373 -15.94 13.96 10.48
C SER A 373 -16.32 15.16 11.34
N THR A 374 -17.50 15.12 11.97
CA THR A 374 -17.94 16.14 12.92
C THR A 374 -17.39 15.81 14.31
N PRO A 375 -16.45 16.59 14.88
CA PRO A 375 -15.89 16.31 16.19
C PRO A 375 -16.95 16.45 17.28
N ALA A 376 -16.82 15.65 18.36
CA ALA A 376 -17.69 15.77 19.52
C ALA A 376 -17.63 17.19 20.11
N GLY A 377 -18.80 17.80 20.35
CA GLY A 377 -18.89 19.17 20.87
C GLY A 377 -18.74 20.27 19.82
N SER A 378 -18.52 19.94 18.55
CA SER A 378 -18.53 20.94 17.48
C SER A 378 -19.96 21.43 17.18
N THR A 379 -20.12 22.73 16.97
CA THR A 379 -21.37 23.34 16.47
C THR A 379 -21.47 23.29 14.94
N ILE A 380 -20.40 22.92 14.25
CA ILE A 380 -20.32 22.84 12.78
C ILE A 380 -20.38 21.37 12.37
N ASP A 381 -21.39 21.00 11.59
CA ASP A 381 -21.53 19.65 11.05
C ASP A 381 -20.66 19.47 9.79
N TYR A 382 -19.36 19.26 9.98
CA TYR A 382 -18.42 19.08 8.87
C TYR A 382 -18.75 17.87 8.00
N ALA A 383 -19.25 16.78 8.59
CA ALA A 383 -19.60 15.57 7.85
C ALA A 383 -20.72 15.84 6.82
N ALA A 384 -21.76 16.58 7.21
CA ALA A 384 -22.82 17.00 6.29
C ALA A 384 -22.30 17.99 5.24
N LEU A 385 -21.54 19.01 5.69
CA LEU A 385 -21.03 20.07 4.82
C LEU A 385 -20.03 19.56 3.77
N ALA A 386 -19.29 18.48 4.04
CA ALA A 386 -18.26 17.92 3.16
C ALA A 386 -18.74 17.60 1.73
N THR A 387 -20.04 17.34 1.58
CA THR A 387 -20.68 16.99 0.29
C THR A 387 -21.17 18.20 -0.49
N THR A 388 -21.32 19.36 0.16
CA THR A 388 -21.78 20.60 -0.50
C THR A 388 -20.74 21.11 -1.49
N SER A 389 -21.14 21.87 -2.51
CA SER A 389 -20.22 22.36 -3.55
C SER A 389 -19.21 23.38 -3.01
N THR A 390 -19.55 24.19 -2.00
CA THR A 390 -18.71 25.29 -1.49
C THR A 390 -17.99 24.97 -0.17
N ALA A 391 -17.90 23.69 0.21
CA ALA A 391 -17.27 23.28 1.47
C ALA A 391 -15.77 23.68 1.51
N VAL A 392 -15.35 24.33 2.60
CA VAL A 392 -13.93 24.61 2.88
C VAL A 392 -13.17 23.30 3.13
N ASN A 393 -13.78 22.38 3.89
CA ASN A 393 -13.28 21.03 4.15
C ASN A 393 -14.15 20.01 3.39
N PRO A 394 -13.86 19.74 2.11
CA PRO A 394 -14.66 18.82 1.30
C PRO A 394 -14.23 17.36 1.47
N ASN A 395 -15.11 16.43 1.05
CA ASN A 395 -14.70 15.06 0.74
C ASN A 395 -13.91 15.07 -0.60
N PHE A 396 -12.65 14.65 -0.56
CA PHE A 396 -11.74 14.72 -1.71
C PHE A 396 -12.23 13.87 -2.89
N LEU A 397 -12.92 12.75 -2.63
CA LEU A 397 -13.44 11.85 -3.67
C LEU A 397 -14.61 12.47 -4.46
N LEU A 398 -15.28 13.46 -3.88
CA LEU A 398 -16.41 14.17 -4.50
C LEU A 398 -15.97 15.41 -5.28
N ARG A 399 -14.75 15.91 -5.05
CA ARG A 399 -14.20 17.01 -5.83
C ARG A 399 -13.65 16.48 -7.14
N ARG A 400 -14.24 16.94 -8.25
CA ARG A 400 -13.94 16.49 -9.60
C ARG A 400 -13.52 17.67 -10.49
N TRP A 401 -12.82 17.37 -11.58
CA TRP A 401 -12.56 18.32 -12.64
C TRP A 401 -13.88 18.74 -13.31
N THR A 402 -14.20 20.03 -13.32
CA THR A 402 -15.42 20.58 -13.94
C THR A 402 -15.16 21.13 -15.35
N ASN A 403 -13.92 21.55 -15.62
CA ASN A 403 -13.45 22.01 -16.91
C ASN A 403 -11.95 21.69 -17.02
N VAL A 404 -11.48 21.34 -18.22
CA VAL A 404 -10.05 21.14 -18.51
C VAL A 404 -9.65 22.15 -19.58
N PRO A 405 -8.88 23.19 -19.24
CA PRO A 405 -8.39 24.15 -20.22
C PRO A 405 -7.58 23.44 -21.31
N GLY A 406 -7.74 23.89 -22.55
CA GLY A 406 -7.02 23.32 -23.69
C GLY A 406 -5.51 23.36 -23.48
N GLY A 407 -4.85 22.20 -23.55
CA GLY A 407 -3.41 22.07 -23.35
C GLY A 407 -2.94 22.00 -21.89
N TYR A 408 -3.85 21.98 -20.90
CA TYR A 408 -3.44 21.76 -19.52
C TYR A 408 -2.92 20.32 -19.33
N THR A 409 -1.71 20.21 -18.78
CA THR A 409 -1.11 18.95 -18.35
C THR A 409 -0.83 19.02 -16.87
N ARG A 410 -1.16 17.95 -16.14
CA ARG A 410 -0.75 17.75 -14.75
C ARG A 410 0.77 17.75 -14.62
N PHE A 411 1.24 17.87 -13.39
CA PHE A 411 2.66 17.76 -13.11
C PHE A 411 3.25 16.38 -13.48
N ASP A 412 2.45 15.31 -13.51
CA ASP A 412 2.85 13.97 -13.94
C ASP A 412 2.86 13.80 -15.49
N GLY A 413 2.57 14.87 -16.24
CA GLY A 413 2.50 14.87 -17.70
C GLY A 413 1.16 14.36 -18.27
N THR A 414 0.23 13.88 -17.42
CA THR A 414 -1.07 13.40 -17.89
C THR A 414 -2.06 14.55 -18.08
N THR A 415 -2.97 14.40 -19.04
CA THR A 415 -4.05 15.37 -19.26
C THR A 415 -5.27 14.97 -18.41
N PRO A 416 -5.86 15.91 -17.65
CA PRO A 416 -7.10 15.63 -16.94
C PRO A 416 -8.30 15.46 -17.88
N VAL A 417 -9.31 14.75 -17.41
CA VAL A 417 -10.62 14.55 -18.05
C VAL A 417 -11.70 15.08 -17.12
N VAL A 418 -12.66 15.82 -17.69
CA VAL A 418 -13.82 16.32 -16.95
C VAL A 418 -14.55 15.15 -16.29
N GLY A 419 -14.89 15.31 -15.02
CA GLY A 419 -15.55 14.30 -14.21
C GLY A 419 -14.61 13.45 -13.34
N GLU A 420 -13.31 13.37 -13.64
CA GLU A 420 -12.38 12.59 -12.81
C GLU A 420 -11.99 13.34 -11.50
N PRO A 421 -11.45 12.65 -10.47
CA PRO A 421 -11.02 13.28 -9.22
C PRO A 421 -10.09 14.48 -9.41
N LEU A 422 -10.40 15.59 -8.72
CA LEU A 422 -9.58 16.81 -8.75
C LEU A 422 -8.19 16.54 -8.20
N VAL A 423 -8.13 15.80 -7.08
CA VAL A 423 -6.88 15.38 -6.44
C VAL A 423 -6.68 13.89 -6.70
N LYS A 424 -5.86 13.58 -7.71
CA LYS A 424 -5.61 12.19 -8.15
C LYS A 424 -4.60 11.48 -7.26
N THR A 425 -3.54 12.17 -6.87
CA THR A 425 -2.45 11.64 -6.04
C THR A 425 -2.20 12.52 -4.82
N ARG A 426 -1.69 11.95 -3.73
CA ARG A 426 -1.25 12.72 -2.56
C ARG A 426 -0.15 13.71 -2.95
N PHE A 427 -0.08 14.86 -2.27
CA PHE A 427 0.98 15.84 -2.50
C PHE A 427 2.35 15.26 -2.10
N PRO A 428 3.33 15.19 -3.02
CA PRO A 428 4.62 14.60 -2.72
C PRO A 428 5.47 15.56 -1.88
N LEU A 429 5.72 15.19 -0.61
CA LEU A 429 6.51 16.00 0.34
C LEU A 429 7.97 16.18 -0.08
N SER A 430 8.49 15.36 -1.00
CA SER A 430 9.81 15.59 -1.61
C SER A 430 9.90 16.96 -2.31
N ARG A 431 8.78 17.54 -2.74
CA ARG A 431 8.74 18.89 -3.33
C ARG A 431 9.09 20.00 -2.32
N LEU A 432 9.04 19.74 -1.02
CA LEU A 432 9.45 20.72 0.00
C LEU A 432 10.91 21.13 -0.19
N ALA A 433 11.76 20.23 -0.65
CA ALA A 433 13.17 20.51 -0.98
C ALA A 433 13.38 21.52 -2.11
N TRP A 434 12.31 21.92 -2.83
CA TRP A 434 12.39 22.99 -3.82
C TRP A 434 12.35 24.38 -3.21
N ILE A 435 11.79 24.50 -2.01
CA ILE A 435 11.69 25.74 -1.25
C ILE A 435 12.95 25.85 -0.40
N THR A 436 13.73 26.91 -0.62
CA THR A 436 14.90 27.21 0.20
C THR A 436 14.81 28.65 0.71
N TYR A 437 15.53 28.95 1.80
CA TYR A 437 15.61 30.31 2.36
C TYR A 437 16.22 31.35 1.39
N LYS A 438 16.88 30.89 0.32
CA LYS A 438 17.53 31.71 -0.71
C LYS A 438 16.84 31.64 -2.08
N GLY A 439 15.61 31.14 -2.13
CA GLY A 439 14.79 31.09 -3.33
C GLY A 439 14.74 29.70 -3.98
N PRO A 440 14.29 29.61 -5.25
CA PRO A 440 14.06 28.33 -5.92
C PRO A 440 15.32 27.46 -5.96
N SER A 441 15.21 26.18 -5.57
CA SER A 441 16.35 25.25 -5.55
C SER A 441 17.06 25.14 -6.91
N ALA A 442 16.34 25.30 -8.02
CA ALA A 442 16.91 25.26 -9.37
C ALA A 442 17.88 26.42 -9.69
N LEU A 443 17.82 27.50 -8.91
CA LEU A 443 18.68 28.69 -9.06
C LEU A 443 19.81 28.73 -8.01
N ARG A 444 19.88 27.72 -7.14
CA ARG A 444 20.91 27.58 -6.11
C ARG A 444 22.12 26.81 -6.66
N THR A 445 23.29 27.08 -6.10
CA THR A 445 24.50 26.31 -6.39
C THR A 445 24.34 24.88 -5.88
N LEU A 446 24.75 23.88 -6.67
CA LEU A 446 24.78 22.46 -6.26
C LEU A 446 26.23 22.04 -6.00
N PRO A 447 26.68 21.95 -4.73
CA PRO A 447 28.08 21.66 -4.44
C PRO A 447 28.45 20.19 -4.67
N PRO A 448 29.70 19.88 -5.03
CA PRO A 448 30.18 18.50 -5.18
C PRO A 448 30.20 17.76 -3.83
N GLN A 449 30.21 16.43 -3.87
CA GLN A 449 30.23 15.59 -2.66
C GLN A 449 31.51 15.78 -1.82
N SER A 450 32.64 16.05 -2.46
CA SER A 450 33.97 16.14 -1.83
C SER A 450 34.68 17.46 -2.17
N PRO A 451 35.30 18.14 -1.19
CA PRO A 451 35.26 17.83 0.25
C PRO A 451 33.86 18.04 0.86
N ALA A 452 33.56 17.36 1.96
CA ALA A 452 32.31 17.56 2.68
C ALA A 452 32.21 19.01 3.19
N LEU A 453 31.04 19.64 3.01
CA LEU A 453 30.84 21.01 3.47
C LEU A 453 30.49 21.05 4.96
N LEU A 454 31.00 22.08 5.64
CA LEU A 454 30.63 22.38 7.02
C LEU A 454 29.27 23.11 7.08
N PRO A 455 28.48 22.96 8.17
CA PRO A 455 27.21 23.66 8.35
C PRO A 455 27.27 25.19 8.24
N THR A 456 28.44 25.78 8.41
CA THR A 456 28.67 27.23 8.27
C THR A 456 28.80 27.70 6.82
N ASN A 457 28.84 26.78 5.85
CA ASN A 457 28.92 27.12 4.43
C ASN A 457 27.57 27.67 3.92
N THR A 458 27.64 28.70 3.08
CA THR A 458 26.48 29.40 2.51
C THR A 458 25.56 28.50 1.66
N ASP A 459 26.09 27.40 1.12
CA ASP A 459 25.35 26.42 0.31
C ASP A 459 25.33 25.02 0.97
N TYR A 460 25.52 24.97 2.30
CA TYR A 460 25.41 23.73 3.07
C TYR A 460 24.04 23.08 2.94
N ASP A 461 22.97 23.88 2.86
CA ASP A 461 21.60 23.42 2.62
C ASP A 461 21.51 22.53 1.38
N MET A 462 22.04 23.00 0.26
CA MET A 462 22.01 22.27 -1.02
C MET A 462 22.93 21.06 -1.03
N TRP A 463 24.06 21.13 -0.32
CA TRP A 463 24.96 19.97 -0.15
C TRP A 463 24.32 18.90 0.73
N ALA A 464 23.70 19.30 1.85
CA ALA A 464 23.00 18.40 2.75
C ALA A 464 21.84 17.73 2.02
N LEU A 465 20.99 18.47 1.31
CA LEU A 465 19.88 17.91 0.54
C LEU A 465 20.35 16.80 -0.42
N GLN A 466 21.47 17.02 -1.12
CA GLN A 466 22.00 16.04 -2.08
C GLN A 466 22.67 14.84 -1.41
N TRP A 467 23.60 15.10 -0.48
CA TRP A 467 24.55 14.09 -0.03
C TRP A 467 24.21 13.47 1.32
N ILE A 468 23.40 14.15 2.14
CA ILE A 468 22.84 13.62 3.39
C ILE A 468 21.42 13.13 3.15
N TYR A 469 20.57 13.97 2.56
CA TYR A 469 19.16 13.65 2.28
C TYR A 469 18.93 13.05 0.89
N GLY A 470 19.99 12.73 0.15
CA GLY A 470 19.92 11.86 -1.04
C GLY A 470 19.03 12.39 -2.16
N ILE A 471 18.68 13.67 -2.15
CA ILE A 471 17.82 14.26 -3.18
C ILE A 471 18.69 14.52 -4.41
N PRO A 472 18.43 13.86 -5.55
CA PRO A 472 19.32 13.97 -6.70
C PRO A 472 19.32 15.40 -7.23
N ALA A 473 20.49 15.83 -7.73
CA ALA A 473 20.68 17.15 -8.35
C ALA A 473 19.62 17.45 -9.42
N SER A 474 19.29 16.46 -10.26
CA SER A 474 18.25 16.56 -11.29
C SER A 474 16.86 16.88 -10.71
N TYR A 475 16.54 16.38 -9.52
CA TYR A 475 15.27 16.68 -8.87
C TYR A 475 15.25 18.07 -8.23
N LEU A 476 16.36 18.52 -7.65
CA LEU A 476 16.49 19.89 -7.15
C LEU A 476 16.41 20.92 -8.29
N GLN A 477 16.88 20.57 -9.48
CA GLN A 477 16.72 21.39 -10.69
C GLN A 477 15.26 21.50 -11.18
N PHE A 478 14.38 20.58 -10.79
CA PHE A 478 12.94 20.73 -11.08
C PHE A 478 12.25 21.78 -10.19
N GLY A 479 12.88 22.24 -9.10
CA GLY A 479 12.38 23.34 -8.27
C GLY A 479 12.57 24.71 -8.92
N THR A 480 12.02 24.88 -10.12
CA THR A 480 11.99 26.17 -10.84
C THR A 480 10.94 27.10 -10.23
N ALA A 481 11.07 28.41 -10.46
CA ALA A 481 10.07 29.38 -9.98
C ALA A 481 8.64 29.05 -10.48
N THR A 482 8.50 28.57 -11.73
CA THR A 482 7.22 28.15 -12.30
C THR A 482 6.64 26.93 -11.59
N ASN A 483 7.46 25.91 -11.34
CA ASN A 483 7.01 24.69 -10.68
C ASN A 483 6.66 24.94 -9.22
N ILE A 484 7.44 25.75 -8.51
CA ILE A 484 7.15 26.16 -7.14
C ILE A 484 5.83 26.93 -7.07
N LYS A 485 5.62 27.89 -7.98
CA LYS A 485 4.36 28.62 -8.06
C LYS A 485 3.18 27.70 -8.36
N THR A 486 3.35 26.72 -9.24
CA THR A 486 2.30 25.76 -9.59
C THR A 486 1.95 24.84 -8.41
N CYS A 487 2.96 24.33 -7.69
CA CYS A 487 2.76 23.35 -6.62
C CYS A 487 2.49 23.96 -5.24
N PHE A 488 2.93 25.18 -4.97
CA PHE A 488 2.82 25.83 -3.66
C PHE A 488 2.12 27.19 -3.71
N GLY A 489 1.82 27.74 -4.89
CA GLY A 489 1.33 29.11 -5.00
C GLY A 489 2.33 30.17 -4.55
N LEU A 490 3.61 29.80 -4.38
CA LEU A 490 4.68 30.67 -3.87
C LEU A 490 5.50 31.29 -5.00
N THR A 491 5.80 32.58 -4.86
CA THR A 491 6.77 33.30 -5.68
C THR A 491 7.83 33.91 -4.78
N PHE A 492 9.11 33.80 -5.11
CA PHE A 492 10.17 34.40 -4.31
C PHE A 492 10.18 35.92 -4.50
N GLY A 493 10.23 36.69 -3.40
CA GLY A 493 10.02 38.13 -3.42
C GLY A 493 11.18 38.97 -3.97
N GLY A 494 12.31 38.35 -4.33
CA GLY A 494 13.47 39.07 -4.86
C GLY A 494 14.44 38.18 -5.63
N ALA A 495 15.70 38.59 -5.71
CA ALA A 495 16.74 37.86 -6.44
C ALA A 495 17.13 36.57 -5.72
N ALA A 496 17.21 35.45 -6.45
CA ALA A 496 17.72 34.19 -5.92
C ALA A 496 19.13 34.35 -5.32
N ASN A 497 19.47 33.50 -4.35
CA ASN A 497 20.68 33.56 -3.53
C ASN A 497 20.74 34.72 -2.53
N ASN A 498 19.68 35.53 -2.40
CA ASN A 498 19.58 36.56 -1.37
C ASN A 498 18.57 36.16 -0.28
N PRO A 499 19.04 35.83 0.95
CA PRO A 499 18.17 35.39 2.04
C PRO A 499 17.34 36.52 2.68
N SER A 500 17.51 37.77 2.26
CA SER A 500 16.72 38.90 2.80
C SER A 500 15.28 38.90 2.30
N PHE A 501 15.00 38.24 1.18
CA PHE A 501 13.66 38.22 0.59
C PHE A 501 12.82 37.05 1.12
N PRO A 502 11.52 37.27 1.38
CA PRO A 502 10.60 36.22 1.76
C PRO A 502 10.01 35.53 0.52
N TRP A 503 9.38 34.39 0.74
CA TRP A 503 8.39 33.84 -0.19
C TRP A 503 7.10 34.65 -0.10
N ILE A 504 6.37 34.74 -1.19
CA ILE A 504 5.08 35.43 -1.28
C ILE A 504 4.06 34.43 -1.78
N TYR A 505 2.99 34.20 -1.02
CA TYR A 505 1.87 33.40 -1.48
C TYR A 505 1.02 34.24 -2.43
N THR A 506 1.08 33.94 -3.73
CA THR A 506 0.38 34.67 -4.79
C THR A 506 -0.83 33.92 -5.32
N ASN A 507 -1.07 32.67 -4.87
CA ASN A 507 -1.86 31.66 -5.57
C ASN A 507 -1.21 31.30 -6.94
N PRO A 508 -1.40 30.08 -7.46
CA PRO A 508 -0.92 29.73 -8.80
C PRO A 508 -1.44 30.67 -9.90
N ASN A 509 -2.64 31.24 -9.73
CA ASN A 509 -3.26 32.15 -10.70
C ASN A 509 -2.84 33.63 -10.53
N GLY A 510 -2.19 33.99 -9.43
CA GLY A 510 -1.80 35.39 -9.19
C GLY A 510 -0.72 35.86 -10.15
N ALA A 511 -0.71 37.15 -10.46
CA ALA A 511 0.31 37.75 -11.32
C ALA A 511 1.52 38.25 -10.50
N GLY A 512 2.73 38.00 -11.02
CA GLY A 512 3.98 38.53 -10.43
C GLY A 512 4.15 38.16 -8.95
N ILE A 513 4.44 39.19 -8.14
CA ILE A 513 4.68 39.11 -6.69
C ILE A 513 3.50 39.69 -5.87
N THR A 514 2.32 39.82 -6.46
CA THR A 514 1.14 40.36 -5.76
C THR A 514 0.65 39.35 -4.71
N PRO A 515 0.72 39.66 -3.41
CA PRO A 515 0.31 38.72 -2.37
C PRO A 515 -1.19 38.45 -2.44
N ALA A 516 -1.59 37.18 -2.37
CA ALA A 516 -2.97 36.75 -2.38
C ALA A 516 -3.68 37.15 -1.09
N THR A 517 -4.99 37.40 -1.20
CA THR A 517 -5.83 37.80 -0.05
C THR A 517 -6.39 36.64 0.74
N ARG A 518 -6.45 35.46 0.13
CA ARG A 518 -6.95 34.22 0.72
C ARG A 518 -6.42 33.01 -0.05
N ILE A 519 -6.59 31.83 0.55
CA ILE A 519 -6.36 30.54 -0.11
C ILE A 519 -7.68 30.10 -0.77
N MET A 520 -7.62 29.61 -2.01
CA MET A 520 -8.82 29.15 -2.74
C MET A 520 -9.33 27.83 -2.14
N ARG A 521 -10.65 27.63 -2.18
CA ARG A 521 -11.26 26.33 -1.89
C ARG A 521 -11.16 25.41 -3.10
N LEU A 522 -11.29 24.10 -2.89
CA LEU A 522 -11.14 23.12 -3.97
C LEU A 522 -12.19 23.25 -5.08
N ASP A 523 -13.38 23.79 -4.81
CA ASP A 523 -14.38 24.10 -5.83
C ASP A 523 -13.94 25.22 -6.78
N GLU A 524 -13.32 26.25 -6.21
CA GLU A 524 -12.79 27.38 -6.96
C GLU A 524 -11.56 26.97 -7.78
N VAL A 525 -10.74 26.06 -7.25
CA VAL A 525 -9.61 25.47 -7.96
C VAL A 525 -10.07 24.64 -9.15
N ALA A 526 -11.10 23.80 -8.96
CA ALA A 526 -11.71 23.05 -10.06
C ALA A 526 -12.26 23.98 -11.15
N ALA A 527 -12.95 25.07 -10.76
CA ALA A 527 -13.45 26.08 -11.68
C ALA A 527 -12.32 26.84 -12.41
N ALA A 528 -11.18 27.05 -11.76
CA ALA A 528 -9.99 27.62 -12.36
C ALA A 528 -9.27 26.66 -13.34
N GLY A 529 -9.65 25.39 -13.39
CA GLY A 529 -9.13 24.41 -14.35
C GLY A 529 -7.68 24.01 -14.11
N ARG A 530 -7.28 23.85 -12.85
CA ARG A 530 -5.92 23.40 -12.47
C ARG A 530 -5.92 22.47 -11.26
N GLU A 531 -4.76 21.87 -10.97
CA GLU A 531 -4.54 21.11 -9.74
C GLU A 531 -4.44 22.06 -8.51
N PRO A 532 -4.88 21.62 -7.32
CA PRO A 532 -4.68 22.37 -6.08
C PRO A 532 -3.20 22.45 -5.68
N ASP A 533 -2.81 23.59 -5.13
CA ASP A 533 -1.49 23.76 -4.52
C ASP A 533 -1.44 23.21 -3.07
N PHE A 534 -0.24 23.18 -2.51
CA PHE A 534 0.03 22.69 -1.16
C PHE A 534 -0.85 23.35 -0.08
N PHE A 535 -1.01 24.68 -0.09
CA PHE A 535 -1.77 25.40 0.93
C PHE A 535 -3.27 25.25 0.73
N GLU A 536 -3.74 25.10 -0.52
CA GLU A 536 -5.13 24.78 -0.83
C GLU A 536 -5.51 23.38 -0.32
N LEU A 537 -4.61 22.40 -0.46
CA LEU A 537 -4.78 21.06 0.12
C LEU A 537 -4.70 21.09 1.66
N LEU A 538 -3.79 21.88 2.22
CA LEU A 538 -3.66 22.06 3.68
C LEU A 538 -4.92 22.69 4.29
N GLN A 539 -5.48 23.72 3.64
CA GLN A 539 -6.76 24.33 4.02
C GLN A 539 -7.90 23.32 3.95
N ALA A 540 -7.94 22.50 2.91
CA ALA A 540 -8.98 21.50 2.74
C ALA A 540 -8.93 20.39 3.82
N GLY A 541 -7.74 20.05 4.31
CA GLY A 541 -7.52 19.01 5.32
C GLY A 541 -7.69 19.45 6.77
N ILE A 542 -7.53 20.74 7.10
CA ILE A 542 -7.64 21.24 8.48
C ILE A 542 -9.02 21.86 8.71
N LEU A 543 -9.76 21.33 9.69
CA LEU A 543 -11.13 21.80 10.02
C LEU A 543 -11.14 23.31 10.29
N SER A 544 -11.98 24.04 9.55
CA SER A 544 -11.96 25.51 9.54
C SER A 544 -12.20 26.14 10.91
N GLY A 545 -13.02 25.53 11.76
CA GLY A 545 -13.32 25.99 13.12
C GLY A 545 -12.26 25.63 14.17
N SER A 546 -11.24 24.85 13.80
CA SER A 546 -10.04 24.63 14.62
C SER A 546 -9.00 25.74 14.44
N LEU A 547 -9.27 26.70 13.57
CA LEU A 547 -8.39 27.82 13.24
C LEU A 547 -9.07 29.15 13.58
N GLY A 548 -8.29 30.23 13.65
CA GLY A 548 -8.86 31.56 13.83
C GLY A 548 -9.54 31.78 15.18
N GLN A 549 -9.15 31.06 16.24
CA GLN A 549 -9.72 31.26 17.57
C GLN A 549 -9.24 32.59 18.16
N ASN A 550 -10.16 33.51 18.39
CA ASN A 550 -9.94 34.72 19.16
C ASN A 550 -10.35 34.53 20.62
N THR A 551 -9.88 35.43 21.47
CA THR A 551 -10.22 35.44 22.91
C THR A 551 -11.64 35.94 23.21
N GLY A 552 -12.46 36.18 22.19
CA GLY A 552 -13.83 36.67 22.35
C GLY A 552 -13.93 38.08 22.91
N GLY A 553 -12.87 38.89 22.81
CA GLY A 553 -12.81 40.25 23.34
C GLY A 553 -12.75 40.27 24.87
N GLY A 554 -11.54 40.29 25.43
CA GLY A 554 -11.36 40.38 26.87
C GLY A 554 -10.08 41.11 27.27
N VAL A 555 -10.07 42.45 27.20
CA VAL A 555 -9.93 43.35 28.35
C VAL A 555 -10.42 44.73 27.91
N THR A 556 -11.40 45.32 28.58
CA THR A 556 -11.78 46.72 28.36
C THR A 556 -10.60 47.61 28.78
N GLY A 557 -9.94 48.29 27.84
CA GLY A 557 -9.03 49.41 28.15
C GLY A 557 -7.52 49.20 27.97
N GLY A 558 -7.06 48.35 27.06
CA GLY A 558 -5.65 48.33 26.67
C GLY A 558 -5.45 47.60 25.34
N ASN A 559 -4.42 47.96 24.56
CA ASN A 559 -4.03 47.23 23.36
C ASN A 559 -3.61 45.79 23.72
N VAL A 560 -4.59 44.89 23.79
CA VAL A 560 -4.38 43.45 23.98
C VAL A 560 -3.70 42.88 22.72
N PHE A 561 -2.86 41.85 22.87
CA PHE A 561 -2.23 41.09 21.77
C PHE A 561 -3.13 40.99 20.53
N PRO A 562 -2.62 41.15 19.30
CA PRO A 562 -3.45 41.40 18.13
C PRO A 562 -4.38 40.22 17.82
N ASP A 563 -5.61 40.32 18.33
CA ASP A 563 -6.75 39.42 18.08
C ASP A 563 -7.00 39.23 16.57
N VAL A 564 -6.54 40.21 15.78
CA VAL A 564 -6.57 40.27 14.32
C VAL A 564 -5.73 39.18 13.66
N HIS A 565 -4.54 38.82 14.19
CA HIS A 565 -3.74 37.71 13.66
C HIS A 565 -4.28 36.35 14.14
N MET A 566 -4.72 36.28 15.39
CA MET A 566 -5.25 35.06 16.02
C MET A 566 -6.59 34.60 15.42
N SER A 567 -7.39 35.55 14.91
CA SER A 567 -8.67 35.27 14.24
C SER A 567 -8.53 34.94 12.75
N ASN A 568 -7.35 35.08 12.15
CA ASN A 568 -7.17 34.90 10.71
C ASN A 568 -6.78 33.46 10.35
N THR A 569 -7.71 32.73 9.75
CA THR A 569 -7.48 31.33 9.34
C THR A 569 -6.39 31.18 8.28
N THR A 570 -6.29 32.11 7.32
CA THR A 570 -5.25 32.09 6.28
C THR A 570 -3.86 32.24 6.89
N HIS A 571 -3.70 33.12 7.88
CA HIS A 571 -2.45 33.27 8.63
C HIS A 571 -2.03 31.94 9.26
N HIS A 572 -2.96 31.26 9.94
CA HIS A 572 -2.67 30.00 10.61
C HIS A 572 -2.28 28.90 9.61
N ILE A 573 -2.99 28.76 8.48
CA ILE A 573 -2.66 27.77 7.45
C ILE A 573 -1.26 28.03 6.87
N LEU A 574 -0.93 29.29 6.55
CA LEU A 574 0.38 29.64 6.01
C LEU A 574 1.50 29.41 7.03
N SER A 575 1.27 29.70 8.32
CA SER A 575 2.24 29.43 9.39
C SER A 575 2.46 27.93 9.60
N ILE A 576 1.40 27.11 9.56
CA ILE A 576 1.51 25.64 9.62
C ILE A 576 2.31 25.13 8.42
N GLY A 577 1.99 25.60 7.21
CA GLY A 577 2.72 25.19 6.02
C GLY A 577 4.18 25.64 6.03
N ALA A 578 4.49 26.83 6.53
CA ALA A 578 5.87 27.29 6.73
C ALA A 578 6.63 26.42 7.74
N ALA A 579 6.00 26.04 8.86
CA ALA A 579 6.60 25.12 9.82
C ALA A 579 6.83 23.72 9.24
N ILE A 580 5.96 23.23 8.35
CA ILE A 580 6.19 21.96 7.63
C ILE A 580 7.41 22.05 6.72
N ILE A 581 7.63 23.22 6.08
CA ILE A 581 8.81 23.44 5.23
C ILE A 581 10.08 23.43 6.08
N ASP A 582 10.12 24.18 7.19
CA ASP A 582 11.29 24.26 8.09
C ASP A 582 11.63 22.91 8.72
N GLN A 583 10.64 22.06 9.01
CA GLN A 583 10.91 20.70 9.51
C GLN A 583 11.50 19.76 8.44
N ALA A 584 11.39 20.13 7.16
CA ALA A 584 11.86 19.32 6.03
C ALA A 584 13.19 19.82 5.44
N ASP A 585 13.48 21.12 5.55
CA ASP A 585 14.74 21.68 5.09
C ASP A 585 15.88 21.44 6.11
N PRO A 586 17.15 21.50 5.66
CA PRO A 586 18.30 21.22 6.52
C PRO A 586 18.87 22.48 7.19
N ASP A 587 18.22 23.63 7.05
CA ASP A 587 18.79 24.89 7.48
C ASP A 587 18.31 25.29 8.88
N SER A 588 18.35 26.58 9.21
CA SER A 588 17.96 27.08 10.54
C SER A 588 17.38 28.49 10.42
N ILE A 589 16.88 28.84 9.24
CA ILE A 589 16.36 30.14 8.87
C ILE A 589 14.87 29.96 8.63
N PRO A 590 14.02 30.46 9.54
CA PRO A 590 12.58 30.25 9.43
C PRO A 590 12.02 30.68 8.08
N THR A 591 11.21 29.82 7.47
CA THR A 591 10.51 30.13 6.22
C THR A 591 9.56 31.29 6.44
N ARG A 592 9.67 32.32 5.60
CA ARG A 592 8.84 33.54 5.65
C ARG A 592 7.93 33.59 4.44
N ILE A 593 6.62 33.64 4.68
CA ILE A 593 5.59 33.68 3.63
C ILE A 593 4.72 34.91 3.78
N GLN A 594 4.75 35.81 2.79
CA GLN A 594 3.92 37.01 2.75
C GLN A 594 2.58 36.77 2.06
N PHE A 595 1.53 37.40 2.59
CA PHE A 595 0.16 37.38 2.05
C PHE A 595 -0.59 38.67 2.46
N ASN A 596 -1.77 38.95 1.91
CA ASN A 596 -2.48 40.21 2.13
C ASN A 596 -3.96 40.02 2.53
N PRO A 597 -4.28 39.68 3.79
CA PRO A 597 -5.64 39.32 4.19
C PRO A 597 -6.65 40.47 4.26
N GLY A 598 -6.23 41.73 4.06
CA GLY A 598 -7.12 42.88 4.29
C GLY A 598 -6.56 44.24 3.87
N GLY A 599 -5.72 44.29 2.84
CA GLY A 599 -5.07 45.52 2.34
C GLY A 599 -3.67 45.77 2.89
N THR A 600 -3.28 45.10 3.98
CA THR A 600 -1.93 45.17 4.57
C THR A 600 -1.21 43.83 4.40
N VAL A 601 0.04 43.86 3.95
CA VAL A 601 0.87 42.65 3.82
C VAL A 601 1.28 42.14 5.19
N TRP A 602 0.97 40.88 5.46
CA TRP A 602 1.37 40.15 6.66
C TRP A 602 2.40 39.08 6.30
N THR A 603 3.17 38.62 7.28
CA THR A 603 4.15 37.55 7.12
C THR A 603 3.84 36.41 8.07
N ALA A 604 3.62 35.21 7.53
CA ALA A 604 3.63 33.96 8.28
C ALA A 604 5.08 33.47 8.42
N TYR A 605 5.42 32.98 9.61
CA TYR A 605 6.74 32.46 9.94
C TYR A 605 6.63 30.98 10.27
N GLY A 606 7.55 30.18 9.73
CA GLY A 606 7.75 28.81 10.15
C GLY A 606 8.46 28.74 11.52
N VAL A 607 8.59 27.51 12.02
CA VAL A 607 9.19 27.22 13.32
C VAL A 607 10.28 26.18 13.14
N GLU A 608 11.50 26.62 13.40
CA GLU A 608 12.70 25.81 13.44
C GLU A 608 12.81 24.98 14.73
N ASN A 609 13.59 23.90 14.69
CA ASN A 609 13.97 23.15 15.91
C ASN A 609 15.04 23.90 16.73
N LEU A 610 14.77 25.16 17.08
CA LEU A 610 15.60 25.95 17.98
C LEU A 610 15.20 25.70 19.44
N PRO A 611 16.13 25.84 20.42
CA PRO A 611 15.80 25.77 21.83
C PRO A 611 14.68 26.75 22.18
N TYR A 612 13.57 26.25 22.72
CA TYR A 612 12.45 27.09 23.13
C TYR A 612 12.85 27.98 24.30
N ILE A 613 12.65 29.29 24.15
CA ILE A 613 12.59 30.19 25.30
C ILE A 613 11.25 29.92 25.98
N ALA A 614 11.26 29.08 27.02
CA ALA A 614 10.05 28.64 27.70
C ALA A 614 9.27 29.81 28.34
N GLN A 615 9.97 30.87 28.76
CA GLN A 615 9.36 32.08 29.28
C GLN A 615 10.36 33.26 29.20
N VAL A 616 9.87 34.45 28.85
CA VAL A 616 10.56 35.71 29.09
C VAL A 616 9.85 36.39 30.25
N TYR A 617 10.56 36.59 31.37
CA TYR A 617 10.07 37.40 32.49
C TYR A 617 10.68 38.81 32.38
N PRO A 618 9.93 39.83 31.96
CA PRO A 618 10.37 41.20 32.16
C PRO A 618 10.32 41.49 33.67
N ILE A 619 11.48 41.56 34.31
CA ILE A 619 11.59 42.08 35.68
C ILE A 619 11.64 43.60 35.55
N ALA A 620 10.55 44.27 35.93
CA ALA A 620 10.52 45.71 36.12
C ALA A 620 10.33 45.97 37.62
N GLY A 621 11.37 46.51 38.27
CA GLY A 621 11.28 47.04 39.63
C GLY A 621 11.39 48.56 39.60
N THR A 622 10.76 49.25 40.55
CA THR A 622 11.10 50.64 40.86
C THR A 622 12.33 50.66 41.74
N SER A 623 13.24 51.61 41.50
CA SER A 623 14.42 51.80 42.35
C SER A 623 13.99 51.96 43.82
N PRO A 624 14.65 51.29 44.79
CA PRO A 624 14.36 51.51 46.21
C PRO A 624 14.68 52.94 46.65
N ASN A 625 15.39 53.72 45.83
CA ASN A 625 15.76 55.10 46.13
C ASN A 625 14.72 56.13 45.64
N THR A 626 13.97 55.83 44.55
CA THR A 626 12.99 56.76 43.96
C THR A 626 11.89 56.00 43.21
N SER A 627 10.62 56.34 43.49
CA SER A 627 9.45 55.73 42.83
C SER A 627 9.30 56.13 41.35
N THR A 628 10.15 57.03 40.85
CA THR A 628 10.11 57.56 39.48
C THR A 628 11.23 57.04 38.58
N GLN A 629 12.11 56.15 39.06
CA GLN A 629 13.18 55.56 38.26
C GLN A 629 13.09 54.03 38.24
N TRP A 630 13.38 53.44 37.08
CA TRP A 630 13.45 51.99 36.92
C TRP A 630 14.69 51.47 37.65
N ALA A 631 14.53 50.38 38.39
CA ALA A 631 15.63 49.59 38.90
C ALA A 631 16.26 48.85 37.71
N THR A 632 17.51 49.15 37.40
CA THR A 632 18.34 48.31 36.52
C THR A 632 18.70 47.01 37.21
#